data_AF-A0A0Q6VMA4-F1
#
_entry.id   AF-A0A0Q6VMA4-F1
#
_cell.length_a   1.000
_cell.length_b   1.000
_cell.length_c   1.000
_cell.angle_alpha   90.00
_cell.angle_beta   90.00
_cell.angle_gamma   90.00
#
_symmetry.space_group_name_H-M   'P 1'
#
loop_
_entity.id
_entity.type
_entity.pdbx_description
1 polymer ?
#
loop_
_entity_poly.entity_id
_entity_poly.type
_entity_poly.pdbx_seq_one_letter_code
_entity_poly.pdbx_strand_id
1 'polypeptide(L)'
;MTDRQLVVVAAVFAGFLTACDQLIHVRTGTLVYHWGPQVWDQTIIVPMTFFLAGVAMLLVSRRVQQHELRRRRAALSLGLVIAAYLVSGLLDPDLAWPYAVVLLVVWVVRLVLRRERGIAVAACGAIAIGGVLGESVLSALGEFDYAAPDVVGVPWWLFPLYLHGALAAADVVALVRSRASAVPAGRRT
;
A
#
# COMPACT_ATOMS: atom_id res chain seq x y z
N MET A 1 12.94 -13.01 4.64
CA MET A 1 12.46 -12.00 5.57
C MET A 1 11.95 -12.75 6.77
N THR A 2 12.60 -12.58 7.93
CA THR A 2 12.16 -13.19 9.17
C THR A 2 10.89 -12.50 9.68
N ASP A 3 10.21 -13.08 10.67
CA ASP A 3 8.99 -12.47 11.23
C ASP A 3 9.29 -11.19 12.00
N ARG A 4 10.44 -11.12 12.69
CA ARG A 4 10.93 -9.87 13.28
C ARG A 4 11.12 -8.76 12.23
N GLN A 5 11.71 -9.08 11.08
CA GLN A 5 11.86 -8.10 10.00
C GLN A 5 10.52 -7.66 9.43
N LEU A 6 9.55 -8.58 9.31
CA LEU A 6 8.20 -8.24 8.86
C LEU A 6 7.53 -7.27 9.80
N VAL A 7 7.55 -7.54 11.11
CA VAL A 7 6.93 -6.67 12.12
C VAL A 7 7.55 -5.27 12.08
N VAL A 8 8.88 -5.18 12.02
CA VAL A 8 9.57 -3.88 11.94
C VAL A 8 9.19 -3.13 10.67
N VAL A 9 9.19 -3.79 9.52
CA VAL A 9 8.84 -3.16 8.24
C VAL A 9 7.37 -2.74 8.22
N ALA A 10 6.46 -3.57 8.73
CA ALA A 10 5.04 -3.25 8.86
C ALA A 10 4.81 -2.05 9.80
N ALA A 11 5.53 -1.96 10.92
CA ALA A 11 5.44 -0.82 11.84
C ALA A 11 5.93 0.48 11.20
N VAL A 12 7.03 0.43 10.43
CA VAL A 12 7.51 1.59 9.66
C VAL A 12 6.49 2.00 8.60
N PHE A 13 5.90 1.04 7.87
CA PHE A 13 4.83 1.34 6.93
C PHE A 13 3.60 1.94 7.59
N ALA A 14 3.18 1.41 8.74
CA ALA A 14 2.04 1.90 9.48
C ALA A 14 2.23 3.36 9.88
N GLY A 15 3.37 3.70 10.49
CA GLY A 15 3.69 5.09 10.85
C GLY A 15 3.73 6.02 9.64
N PHE A 16 4.35 5.57 8.53
CA PHE A 16 4.42 6.35 7.30
C PHE A 16 3.04 6.56 6.67
N LEU A 17 2.23 5.51 6.52
CA LEU A 17 0.89 5.61 5.93
C LEU A 17 -0.07 6.40 6.81
N THR A 18 0.02 6.28 8.13
CA THR A 18 -0.73 7.13 9.07
C THR A 18 -0.43 8.60 8.81
N ALA A 19 0.85 8.96 8.67
CA ALA A 19 1.26 10.33 8.40
C ALA A 19 0.83 10.80 7.00
N CYS A 20 0.95 9.94 5.98
CA CYS A 20 0.48 10.26 4.62
C CYS A 20 -1.02 10.47 4.58
N ASP A 21 -1.79 9.56 5.18
CA ASP A 21 -3.23 9.64 5.26
C ASP A 21 -3.68 10.95 5.93
N GLN A 22 -3.05 11.26 7.05
CA GLN A 22 -3.31 12.51 7.77
C GLN A 22 -2.97 13.75 6.93
N LEU A 23 -1.77 13.79 6.33
CA LEU A 23 -1.30 14.98 5.61
C LEU A 23 -1.95 15.17 4.24
N ILE A 24 -2.40 14.07 3.63
CA ILE A 24 -2.90 14.06 2.26
C ILE A 24 -4.41 13.90 2.31
N HIS A 25 -4.97 12.78 2.76
CA HIS A 25 -6.40 12.54 2.62
C HIS A 25 -7.25 13.30 3.63
N VAL A 26 -6.87 13.34 4.91
CA VAL A 26 -7.63 14.10 5.92
C VAL A 26 -7.53 15.60 5.66
N ARG A 27 -6.32 16.12 5.42
CA ARG A 27 -6.10 17.57 5.23
C ARG A 27 -6.65 18.15 3.93
N THR A 28 -6.80 17.33 2.89
CA THR A 28 -7.42 17.75 1.63
C THR A 28 -8.92 17.50 1.60
N GLY A 29 -9.49 16.88 2.65
CA GLY A 29 -10.89 16.50 2.69
C GLY A 29 -11.22 15.34 1.75
N THR A 30 -10.24 14.52 1.36
CA THR A 30 -10.49 13.30 0.58
C THR A 30 -11.29 12.28 1.38
N LEU A 31 -11.03 12.20 2.70
CA LEU A 31 -11.81 11.40 3.64
C LEU A 31 -11.94 12.12 4.99
N VAL A 32 -12.93 11.70 5.77
CA VAL A 32 -13.20 12.20 7.13
C VAL A 32 -13.42 11.03 8.07
N TYR A 33 -12.78 11.04 9.24
CA TYR A 33 -12.98 10.03 10.29
C TYR A 33 -14.11 10.42 11.25
N HIS A 34 -14.85 9.43 11.75
CA HIS A 34 -15.99 9.63 12.65
C HIS A 34 -15.84 8.93 14.01
N TRP A 35 -15.04 7.86 14.09
CA TRP A 35 -14.84 7.15 15.36
C TRP A 35 -13.92 7.92 16.30
N GLY A 36 -14.28 7.94 17.59
CA GLY A 36 -13.48 8.52 18.66
C GLY A 36 -12.71 7.46 19.47
N PRO A 37 -11.63 7.84 20.17
CA PRO A 37 -11.03 9.19 20.17
C PRO A 37 -10.22 9.47 18.90
N GLN A 38 -10.05 10.75 18.57
CA GLN A 38 -9.31 11.23 17.41
C GLN A 38 -8.13 12.13 17.82
N VAL A 39 -7.08 12.14 17.01
CA VAL A 39 -5.97 13.10 17.10
C VAL A 39 -5.84 13.76 15.73
N TRP A 40 -6.04 15.07 15.69
CA TRP A 40 -6.05 15.85 14.44
C TRP A 40 -7.03 15.31 13.39
N ASP A 41 -8.26 14.98 13.79
CA ASP A 41 -9.32 14.50 12.87
C ASP A 41 -9.05 13.11 12.26
N GLN A 42 -8.08 12.36 12.80
CA GLN A 42 -7.82 10.95 12.46
C GLN A 42 -8.04 10.07 13.69
N THR A 43 -8.76 8.95 13.52
CA THR A 43 -9.02 8.01 14.62
C THR A 43 -7.74 7.36 15.11
N ILE A 44 -7.55 7.23 16.43
CA ILE A 44 -6.31 6.70 17.02
C ILE A 44 -5.99 5.24 16.65
N ILE A 45 -6.96 4.49 16.10
CA ILE A 45 -6.78 3.09 15.70
C ILE A 45 -6.16 2.96 14.30
N VAL A 46 -6.12 4.02 13.50
CA VAL A 46 -5.60 4.01 12.13
C VAL A 46 -4.17 3.44 12.02
N PRO A 47 -3.21 3.78 12.89
CA PRO A 47 -1.89 3.15 12.87
C PRO A 47 -1.94 1.62 13.05
N MET A 48 -2.85 1.12 13.90
CA MET A 48 -3.04 -0.31 14.09
C MET A 48 -3.66 -0.96 12.85
N THR A 49 -4.66 -0.31 12.24
CA THR A 49 -5.27 -0.76 10.97
C THR A 49 -4.23 -0.86 9.86
N PHE A 50 -3.41 0.18 9.65
CA PHE A 50 -2.33 0.15 8.66
C PHE A 50 -1.24 -0.86 9.01
N PHE A 51 -0.95 -1.11 10.30
CA PHE A 51 -0.03 -2.15 10.71
C PHE A 51 -0.52 -3.54 10.30
N LEU A 52 -1.79 -3.88 10.61
CA LEU A 52 -2.38 -5.16 10.27
C LEU A 52 -2.48 -5.36 8.74
N ALA A 53 -2.90 -4.31 8.02
CA ALA A 53 -2.90 -4.30 6.56
C ALA A 53 -1.48 -4.50 6.00
N GLY A 54 -0.49 -3.79 6.54
CA GLY A 54 0.91 -3.92 6.16
C GLY A 54 1.47 -5.33 6.40
N VAL A 55 1.14 -5.96 7.54
CA VAL A 55 1.48 -7.37 7.82
C VAL A 55 0.87 -8.27 6.76
N ALA A 56 -0.43 -8.16 6.49
CA ALA A 56 -1.12 -8.98 5.50
C ALA A 56 -0.53 -8.82 4.09
N MET A 57 -0.32 -7.58 3.65
CA MET A 57 0.28 -7.25 2.35
C MET A 57 1.69 -7.85 2.23
N LEU A 58 2.51 -7.73 3.27
CA LEU A 58 3.87 -8.30 3.28
C LEU A 58 3.85 -9.83 3.28
N LEU A 59 2.91 -10.47 3.99
CA LEU A 59 2.75 -11.93 3.99
C LEU A 59 2.37 -12.45 2.61
N VAL A 60 1.42 -11.81 1.93
CA VAL A 60 1.05 -12.15 0.55
C VAL A 60 2.24 -11.92 -0.39
N SER A 61 2.89 -10.77 -0.26
CA SER A 61 4.01 -10.37 -1.13
C SER A 61 5.27 -11.23 -0.95
N ARG A 62 5.45 -11.90 0.19
CA ARG A 62 6.55 -12.87 0.43
C ARG A 62 6.54 -14.05 -0.54
N ARG A 63 5.40 -14.34 -1.17
CA ARG A 63 5.22 -15.43 -2.14
C ARG A 63 5.69 -15.06 -3.55
N VAL A 64 5.74 -13.76 -3.87
CA VAL A 64 6.28 -13.30 -5.15
C VAL A 64 7.80 -13.45 -5.07
N GLN A 65 8.38 -14.34 -5.87
CA GLN A 65 9.83 -14.47 -5.91
C GLN A 65 10.36 -13.25 -6.70
N GLN A 66 11.52 -12.78 -6.30
CA GLN A 66 12.23 -11.74 -7.04
C GLN A 66 13.69 -12.15 -6.94
N HIS A 67 14.29 -12.43 -8.08
CA HIS A 67 15.73 -12.61 -8.18
C HIS A 67 16.40 -11.24 -8.02
N GLU A 68 17.46 -11.19 -7.21
CA GLU A 68 18.32 -10.04 -6.89
C GLU A 68 17.77 -8.65 -7.24
N LEU A 69 17.18 -8.01 -6.23
CA LEU A 69 16.54 -6.72 -6.41
C LEU A 69 17.50 -5.57 -6.14
N ARG A 70 17.68 -4.70 -7.13
CA ARG A 70 18.46 -3.46 -7.02
C ARG A 70 17.69 -2.45 -6.17
N ARG A 71 18.34 -1.83 -5.17
CA ARG A 71 17.79 -0.76 -4.30
C ARG A 71 17.01 0.31 -5.08
N ARG A 72 17.52 0.69 -6.27
CA ARG A 72 16.88 1.67 -7.17
C ARG A 72 15.45 1.28 -7.56
N ARG A 73 15.18 0.00 -7.82
CA ARG A 73 13.84 -0.47 -8.22
C ARG A 73 12.85 -0.39 -7.06
N ALA A 74 13.24 -0.81 -5.85
CA ALA A 74 12.40 -0.65 -4.67
C ALA A 74 12.09 0.83 -4.39
N ALA A 75 13.09 1.72 -4.51
CA ALA A 75 12.89 3.15 -4.37
C ALA A 75 11.93 3.73 -5.43
N LEU A 76 12.05 3.32 -6.70
CA LEU A 76 11.13 3.74 -7.77
C LEU A 76 9.71 3.23 -7.52
N SER A 77 9.56 1.98 -7.09
CA SER A 77 8.24 1.41 -6.80
C SER A 77 7.56 2.10 -5.62
N LEU A 78 8.30 2.40 -4.55
CA LEU A 78 7.80 3.18 -3.42
C LEU A 78 7.45 4.61 -3.85
N GLY A 79 8.36 5.28 -4.58
CA GLY A 79 8.14 6.63 -5.09
C GLY A 79 6.89 6.74 -5.96
N LEU A 80 6.63 5.74 -6.80
CA LEU A 80 5.40 5.69 -7.61
C LEU A 80 4.14 5.56 -6.73
N VAL A 81 4.14 4.68 -5.73
CA VAL A 81 2.98 4.52 -4.83
C VAL A 81 2.73 5.80 -4.04
N ILE A 82 3.79 6.44 -3.53
CA ILE A 82 3.69 7.71 -2.81
C ILE A 82 3.16 8.82 -3.71
N ALA A 83 3.69 8.92 -4.94
CA ALA A 83 3.19 9.90 -5.91
C ALA A 83 1.73 9.64 -6.27
N ALA A 84 1.33 8.37 -6.43
CA ALA A 84 -0.05 8.02 -6.69
C ALA A 84 -0.98 8.37 -5.52
N TYR A 85 -0.55 8.09 -4.30
CA TYR A 85 -1.28 8.46 -3.08
C TYR A 85 -1.43 9.99 -2.94
N LEU A 86 -0.35 10.74 -3.24
CA LEU A 86 -0.38 12.20 -3.20
C LEU A 86 -1.35 12.77 -4.22
N VAL A 87 -1.29 12.27 -5.47
CA VAL A 87 -2.22 12.71 -6.53
C VAL A 87 -3.66 12.39 -6.14
N SER A 88 -3.92 11.23 -5.52
CA SER A 88 -5.30 10.87 -5.15
C SER A 88 -5.93 11.80 -4.11
N GLY A 89 -5.12 12.47 -3.28
CA GLY A 89 -5.63 13.50 -2.36
C GLY A 89 -5.79 14.90 -2.97
N LEU A 90 -5.19 15.15 -4.12
CA LEU A 90 -5.27 16.44 -4.83
C LEU A 90 -6.19 16.36 -6.06
N LEU A 91 -6.78 15.19 -6.29
CA LEU A 91 -7.55 14.90 -7.47
C LEU A 91 -8.95 15.50 -7.35
N ASP A 92 -9.40 16.18 -8.40
CA ASP A 92 -10.81 16.52 -8.55
C ASP A 92 -11.64 15.22 -8.58
N PRO A 93 -12.72 15.09 -7.78
CA PRO A 93 -13.60 13.93 -7.80
C PRO A 93 -14.03 13.46 -9.20
N ASP A 94 -14.29 14.39 -10.13
CA ASP A 94 -14.72 14.05 -11.49
C ASP A 94 -13.63 13.34 -12.32
N LEU A 95 -12.37 13.43 -11.86
CA LEU A 95 -11.21 12.78 -12.47
C LEU A 95 -10.86 11.43 -11.82
N ALA A 96 -11.63 10.94 -10.85
CA ALA A 96 -11.38 9.67 -10.16
C ALA A 96 -11.30 8.48 -11.13
N TRP A 97 -12.26 8.34 -12.05
CA TRP A 97 -12.28 7.25 -13.03
C TRP A 97 -11.14 7.35 -14.06
N PRO A 98 -10.90 8.49 -14.74
CA PRO A 98 -9.74 8.64 -15.62
C PRO A 98 -8.41 8.32 -14.91
N TYR A 99 -8.27 8.77 -13.66
CA TYR A 99 -7.07 8.51 -12.88
C TYR A 99 -6.89 7.03 -12.55
N ALA A 100 -7.97 6.32 -12.20
CA ALA A 100 -7.95 4.87 -12.00
C ALA A 100 -7.48 4.13 -13.26
N VAL A 101 -7.93 4.54 -14.44
CA VAL A 101 -7.49 3.98 -15.73
C VAL A 101 -5.99 4.21 -15.95
N VAL A 102 -5.48 5.41 -15.67
CA VAL A 102 -4.04 5.72 -15.76
C VAL A 102 -3.23 4.80 -14.84
N LEU A 103 -3.63 4.66 -13.57
CA LEU A 103 -2.95 3.76 -12.64
C LEU A 103 -2.99 2.31 -13.13
N LEU A 104 -4.13 1.86 -13.66
CA LEU A 104 -4.27 0.51 -14.18
C LEU A 104 -3.32 0.26 -15.38
N VAL A 105 -3.24 1.19 -16.33
CA VAL A 105 -2.32 1.12 -17.47
C VAL A 105 -0.87 1.08 -16.99
N VAL A 106 -0.48 1.96 -16.07
CA VAL A 106 0.87 1.97 -15.49
C VAL A 106 1.16 0.66 -14.76
N TRP A 107 0.18 0.08 -14.07
CA TRP A 107 0.34 -1.22 -13.41
C TRP A 107 0.56 -2.34 -14.42
N VAL A 108 -0.23 -2.39 -15.50
CA VAL A 108 -0.05 -3.37 -16.58
C VAL A 108 1.35 -3.27 -17.18
N VAL A 109 1.84 -2.06 -17.46
CA VAL A 109 3.21 -1.85 -17.97
C VAL A 109 4.24 -2.39 -16.98
N ARG A 110 4.12 -2.06 -15.68
CA ARG A 110 5.03 -2.57 -14.63
C ARG A 110 5.00 -4.10 -14.52
N LEU A 111 3.84 -4.70 -14.70
CA LEU A 111 3.63 -6.14 -14.64
C LEU A 111 4.25 -6.85 -15.86
N VAL A 112 4.05 -6.33 -17.07
CA VAL A 112 4.66 -6.88 -18.30
C VAL A 112 6.19 -6.85 -18.21
N LEU A 113 6.77 -5.82 -17.57
CA LEU A 113 8.22 -5.73 -17.34
C LEU A 113 8.74 -6.63 -16.20
N ARG A 114 7.87 -7.36 -15.49
CA ARG A 114 8.26 -8.36 -14.48
C ARG A 114 8.44 -9.74 -15.11
N ARG A 115 9.43 -10.48 -14.61
CA ARG A 115 9.66 -11.89 -14.98
C ARG A 115 8.59 -12.82 -14.42
N GLU A 116 8.15 -12.59 -13.18
CA GLU A 116 7.25 -13.49 -12.46
C GLU A 116 5.79 -13.01 -12.52
N ARG A 117 5.22 -12.99 -13.73
CA ARG A 117 3.92 -12.36 -13.99
C ARG A 117 2.77 -13.05 -13.26
N GLY A 118 2.66 -14.39 -13.34
CA GLY A 118 1.51 -15.13 -12.81
C GLY A 118 1.29 -14.94 -11.31
N ILE A 119 2.32 -15.20 -10.49
CA ILE A 119 2.22 -15.04 -9.04
C ILE A 119 2.09 -13.57 -8.62
N ALA A 120 2.69 -12.64 -9.39
CA ALA A 120 2.52 -11.21 -9.15
C ALA A 120 1.08 -10.75 -9.41
N VAL A 121 0.42 -11.23 -10.47
CA VAL A 121 -1.00 -10.94 -10.73
C VAL A 121 -1.86 -11.41 -9.56
N ALA A 122 -1.69 -12.67 -9.14
CA ALA A 122 -2.47 -13.24 -8.04
C ALA A 122 -2.28 -12.45 -6.74
N ALA A 123 -1.03 -12.11 -6.38
CA ALA A 123 -0.72 -11.31 -5.20
C ALA A 123 -1.29 -9.88 -5.28
N CYS A 124 -1.19 -9.23 -6.44
CA CYS A 124 -1.77 -7.90 -6.66
C CYS A 124 -3.29 -7.94 -6.54
N GLY A 125 -3.95 -8.91 -7.18
CA GLY A 125 -5.39 -9.08 -7.10
C GLY A 125 -5.87 -9.33 -5.68
N ALA A 126 -5.23 -10.25 -4.95
CA ALA A 126 -5.57 -10.55 -3.57
C ALA A 126 -5.46 -9.31 -2.66
N ILE A 127 -4.38 -8.53 -2.80
CA ILE A 127 -4.19 -7.30 -2.03
C ILE A 127 -5.17 -6.21 -2.44
N ALA A 128 -5.42 -5.99 -3.73
CA ALA A 128 -6.31 -4.94 -4.20
C ALA A 128 -7.77 -5.20 -3.85
N ILE A 129 -8.24 -6.43 -4.04
CA ILE A 129 -9.59 -6.83 -3.62
C ILE A 129 -9.68 -6.75 -2.09
N GLY A 130 -8.71 -7.31 -1.36
CA GLY A 130 -8.72 -7.32 0.10
C GLY A 130 -8.67 -5.92 0.70
N GLY A 131 -7.86 -5.01 0.14
CA GLY A 131 -7.75 -3.63 0.57
C GLY A 131 -9.04 -2.83 0.34
N VAL A 132 -9.60 -2.90 -0.88
CA VAL A 132 -10.89 -2.26 -1.21
C VAL A 132 -12.00 -2.77 -0.31
N LEU A 133 -12.15 -4.10 -0.15
CA LEU A 133 -13.18 -4.66 0.72
C LEU A 133 -12.97 -4.31 2.19
N GLY A 134 -11.72 -4.32 2.66
CA GLY A 134 -11.38 -3.93 4.03
C GLY A 134 -11.80 -2.49 4.33
N GLU A 135 -11.42 -1.55 3.47
CA GLU A 135 -11.83 -0.14 3.61
C GLU A 135 -13.33 0.05 3.45
N SER A 136 -13.97 -0.66 2.51
CA SER A 136 -15.43 -0.62 2.33
C SER A 136 -16.16 -1.06 3.60
N VAL A 137 -15.68 -2.10 4.29
CA VAL A 137 -16.25 -2.55 5.56
C VAL A 137 -16.05 -1.52 6.66
N LEU A 138 -14.86 -0.94 6.79
CA LEU A 138 -14.58 0.08 7.81
C LEU A 138 -15.43 1.33 7.60
N SER A 139 -15.60 1.77 6.35
CA SER A 139 -16.50 2.86 5.99
C SER A 139 -17.97 2.50 6.28
N ALA A 140 -18.41 1.30 5.92
CA ALA A 140 -19.78 0.84 6.23
C ALA A 140 -20.07 0.72 7.75
N LEU A 141 -19.03 0.47 8.56
CA LEU A 141 -19.11 0.51 10.03
C LEU A 141 -19.06 1.94 10.60
N GLY A 142 -18.88 2.95 9.74
CA GLY A 142 -18.83 4.36 10.08
C GLY A 142 -17.49 4.81 10.66
N GLU A 143 -16.38 4.10 10.42
CA GLU A 143 -15.07 4.57 10.88
C GLU A 143 -14.67 5.87 10.17
N PHE A 144 -14.88 5.92 8.85
CA PHE A 144 -14.60 7.07 8.00
C PHE A 144 -15.47 7.04 6.74
N ASP A 145 -15.61 8.18 6.09
CA ASP A 145 -16.23 8.31 4.77
C ASP A 145 -15.30 9.02 3.79
N TYR A 146 -15.25 8.54 2.55
CA TYR A 146 -14.65 9.28 1.44
C TYR A 146 -15.60 10.41 1.01
N ALA A 147 -15.06 11.56 0.63
CA ALA A 147 -15.87 12.70 0.19
C ALA A 147 -16.59 12.46 -1.15
N ALA A 148 -15.98 11.64 -2.01
CA ALA A 148 -16.54 11.23 -3.30
C ALA A 148 -16.32 9.72 -3.52
N PRO A 149 -17.16 8.86 -2.89
CA PRO A 149 -17.07 7.42 -3.07
C PRO A 149 -17.75 7.00 -4.38
N ASP A 150 -17.21 5.97 -5.02
CA ASP A 150 -17.74 5.46 -6.29
C ASP A 150 -18.23 4.01 -6.21
N VAL A 151 -17.49 3.15 -5.52
CA VAL A 151 -17.67 1.70 -5.50
C VAL A 151 -17.66 1.22 -4.06
N VAL A 152 -18.83 0.81 -3.55
CA VAL A 152 -18.96 0.21 -2.21
C VAL A 152 -18.37 1.12 -1.11
N GLY A 153 -18.57 2.43 -1.21
CA GLY A 153 -18.09 3.40 -0.20
C GLY A 153 -16.65 3.88 -0.39
N VAL A 154 -15.96 3.46 -1.46
CA VAL A 154 -14.57 3.88 -1.74
C VAL A 154 -14.39 4.36 -3.21
N PRO A 155 -13.37 5.17 -3.52
CA PRO A 155 -13.20 5.74 -4.86
C PRO A 155 -12.56 4.75 -5.86
N TRP A 156 -12.82 4.92 -7.16
CA TRP A 156 -12.33 4.03 -8.22
C TRP A 156 -10.81 3.85 -8.24
N TRP A 157 -10.06 4.90 -7.92
CA TRP A 157 -8.60 4.88 -7.95
C TRP A 157 -7.97 4.02 -6.85
N LEU A 158 -8.72 3.65 -5.82
CA LEU A 158 -8.22 2.88 -4.68
C LEU A 158 -7.79 1.47 -5.09
N PHE A 159 -8.56 0.81 -5.95
CA PHE A 159 -8.23 -0.52 -6.45
C PHE A 159 -6.85 -0.58 -7.15
N PRO A 160 -6.58 0.22 -8.20
CA PRO A 160 -5.28 0.20 -8.86
C PRO A 160 -4.15 0.79 -7.99
N LEU A 161 -4.45 1.66 -7.02
CA LEU A 161 -3.47 2.09 -6.02
C LEU A 161 -2.98 0.89 -5.19
N TYR A 162 -3.88 0.02 -4.71
CA TYR A 162 -3.49 -1.21 -4.02
C TYR A 162 -2.71 -2.19 -4.92
N LEU A 163 -3.03 -2.28 -6.22
CA LEU A 163 -2.24 -3.07 -7.17
C LEU A 163 -0.77 -2.59 -7.19
N HIS A 164 -0.54 -1.28 -7.17
CA HIS A 164 0.80 -0.71 -7.08
C HIS A 164 1.45 -0.94 -5.72
N GLY A 165 0.67 -0.84 -4.63
CA GLY A 165 1.10 -1.16 -3.27
C GLY A 165 1.62 -2.59 -3.16
N ALA A 166 0.94 -3.56 -3.77
CA ALA A 166 1.37 -4.96 -3.82
C ALA A 166 2.73 -5.14 -4.53
N LEU A 167 2.94 -4.47 -5.68
CA LEU A 167 4.23 -4.52 -6.37
C LEU A 167 5.36 -3.90 -5.52
N ALA A 168 5.09 -2.79 -4.84
CA ALA A 168 6.05 -2.14 -3.95
C ALA A 168 6.37 -2.99 -2.72
N ALA A 169 5.37 -3.60 -2.09
CA ALA A 169 5.55 -4.53 -0.98
C ALA A 169 6.42 -5.73 -1.39
N ALA A 170 6.18 -6.32 -2.57
CA ALA A 170 7.03 -7.38 -3.11
C ALA A 170 8.49 -6.92 -3.32
N ASP A 171 8.70 -5.70 -3.82
CA ASP A 171 10.06 -5.15 -4.01
C ASP A 171 10.77 -4.90 -2.67
N VAL A 172 10.04 -4.46 -1.65
CA VAL A 172 10.56 -4.25 -0.29
C VAL A 172 10.94 -5.56 0.37
N VAL A 173 10.09 -6.58 0.28
CA VAL A 173 10.38 -7.92 0.82
C VAL A 173 11.67 -8.48 0.23
N ALA A 174 11.86 -8.33 -1.07
CA ALA A 174 13.05 -8.82 -1.75
C ALA A 174 14.31 -7.99 -1.44
N LEU A 175 14.19 -6.66 -1.28
CA LEU A 175 15.30 -5.82 -0.79
C LEU A 175 15.74 -6.20 0.63
N VAL A 176 14.80 -6.49 1.53
CA VAL A 176 15.11 -6.91 2.91
C VAL A 176 15.77 -8.29 2.92
N ARG A 177 15.32 -9.21 2.06
CA ARG A 177 15.95 -10.53 1.88
C ARG A 177 17.38 -10.42 1.37
N SER A 178 17.64 -9.61 0.34
CA SER A 178 18.98 -9.49 -0.24
C SER A 178 20.02 -8.92 0.73
N ARG A 179 19.61 -7.97 1.60
CA ARG A 179 20.48 -7.45 2.67
C ARG A 179 20.80 -8.49 3.74
N ALA A 180 19.87 -9.37 4.07
CA ALA A 180 20.10 -10.42 5.07
C ALA A 180 21.12 -11.46 4.58
N SER A 181 21.14 -11.75 3.27
CA SER A 181 22.10 -12.67 2.65
C SER A 181 23.49 -12.06 2.46
N ALA A 182 23.61 -10.72 2.46
CA ALA A 182 24.88 -10.01 2.23
C ALA A 182 25.76 -9.87 3.49
N VAL A 183 25.30 -10.29 4.68
CA VAL A 183 26.11 -10.25 5.91
C VAL A 183 27.05 -11.46 5.94
N PRO A 184 28.39 -11.28 5.85
CA PRO A 184 29.33 -12.39 5.86
C PRO A 184 29.29 -13.16 7.17
N ALA A 185 29.42 -14.49 7.12
CA ALA A 185 29.39 -15.39 8.28
C ALA A 185 30.51 -15.20 9.33
N GLY A 186 31.39 -14.19 9.15
CA GLY A 186 32.63 -14.01 9.92
C GLY A 186 32.57 -13.13 11.17
N ARG A 187 31.39 -12.84 11.75
CA ARG A 187 31.27 -12.10 13.04
C ARG A 187 30.37 -12.81 14.04
N ARG A 188 30.63 -14.09 14.28
CA ARG A 188 30.17 -14.81 15.48
C ARG A 188 31.41 -15.37 16.18
N THR A 189 32.09 -14.52 16.92
CA THR A 189 33.11 -14.89 17.92
C THR A 189 32.71 -14.25 19.21
#